data_AF-A0A926VKL9-F1
#
_entry.id   AF-A0A926VKL9-F1
#
_cell.length_a   1.000
_cell.length_b   1.000
_cell.length_c   1.000
_cell.angle_alpha   90.00
_cell.angle_beta   90.00
_cell.angle_gamma   90.00
#
_symmetry.space_group_name_H-M   'P 1'
#
loop_
_entity.id
_entity.type
_entity.pdbx_description
1 polymer ?
#
loop_
_entity_poly.entity_id
_entity_poly.type
_entity_poly.pdbx_seq_one_letter_code
_entity_poly.pdbx_strand_id
1 'polypeptide(L)'
;MLYIDIFLSCHHAILNGILITRQTKRDKEYHFQDWFNARLTNLQTTIPFNFEQPGRNTYPDFRIIQNPEGYEIKGLEYPGRYKDYDSNSQVQLLI
;
A
#
# COMPACT_ATOMS: atom_id res chain seq x y z
N MET A 1 -11.92 -2.66 13.89
CA MET A 1 -12.08 -1.40 13.11
C MET A 1 -11.20 -1.61 11.89
N LEU A 2 -11.75 -1.48 10.68
CA LEU A 2 -11.12 -2.01 9.46
C LEU A 2 -9.65 -1.61 9.29
N TYR A 3 -9.27 -0.37 9.61
CA TYR A 3 -7.86 0.07 9.54
C TYR A 3 -6.92 -0.71 10.48
N ILE A 4 -7.37 -1.12 11.66
CA ILE A 4 -6.60 -1.98 12.58
C ILE A 4 -6.41 -3.35 11.95
N ASP A 5 -7.47 -3.91 11.36
CA ASP A 5 -7.45 -5.21 10.72
C ASP A 5 -6.50 -5.22 9.50
N ILE A 6 -6.49 -4.14 8.71
CA ILE A 6 -5.55 -3.92 7.60
C ILE A 6 -4.11 -3.81 8.11
N PHE A 7 -3.87 -3.03 9.17
CA PHE A 7 -2.56 -2.90 9.80
C PHE A 7 -2.04 -4.26 10.31
N LEU A 8 -2.88 -5.01 11.04
CA LEU A 8 -2.53 -6.32 11.56
C LEU A 8 -2.26 -7.34 10.44
N SER A 9 -3.02 -7.30 9.34
CA SER A 9 -2.77 -8.14 8.16
C SER A 9 -1.36 -7.90 7.59
N CYS A 10 -0.92 -6.63 7.53
CA CYS A 10 0.44 -6.30 7.12
C CYS A 10 1.48 -6.76 8.15
N HIS A 11 1.23 -6.51 9.44
CA HIS A 11 2.12 -6.90 10.52
C HIS A 11 2.35 -8.42 10.56
N HIS A 12 1.28 -9.22 10.48
CA HIS A 12 1.38 -10.67 10.46
C HIS A 12 2.12 -11.19 9.22
N ALA A 13 1.94 -10.55 8.06
CA ALA A 13 2.70 -10.92 6.87
C ALA A 13 4.21 -10.70 7.05
N ILE A 14 4.62 -9.62 7.74
CA ILE A 14 6.02 -9.37 8.10
C ILE A 14 6.53 -10.46 9.05
N LEU A 15 5.79 -10.76 10.12
CA LEU A 15 6.17 -11.81 11.09
C LEU A 15 6.30 -13.19 10.45
N ASN A 16 5.46 -13.49 9.45
CA ASN A 16 5.46 -14.75 8.72
C ASN A 16 6.48 -14.78 7.57
N GLY A 17 7.33 -13.76 7.42
CA GLY A 17 8.37 -13.71 6.39
C GLY A 17 7.82 -13.59 4.96
N ILE A 18 6.62 -13.05 4.78
CA ILE A 18 6.07 -12.76 3.45
C ILE A 18 6.78 -11.55 2.88
N LEU A 19 7.81 -11.81 2.08
CA LEU A 19 8.68 -10.77 1.52
C LEU A 19 7.97 -9.92 0.48
N ILE A 20 8.32 -8.64 0.44
CA ILE A 20 8.02 -7.77 -0.69
C ILE A 20 8.96 -8.17 -1.82
N THR A 21 8.41 -8.64 -2.93
CA THR A 21 9.19 -9.13 -4.07
C THR A 21 9.00 -8.25 -5.29
N ARG A 22 10.12 -7.86 -5.89
CA ARG A 22 10.15 -7.11 -7.13
C ARG A 22 9.91 -8.06 -8.30
N GLN A 23 8.84 -7.87 -9.07
CA GLN A 23 8.52 -8.79 -10.16
C GLN A 23 9.48 -8.68 -11.35
N THR A 24 9.99 -7.48 -11.63
CA THR A 24 10.95 -7.27 -12.74
C THR A 24 12.01 -6.22 -12.39
N LYS A 25 13.18 -6.27 -13.04
CA LYS A 25 14.24 -5.24 -12.91
C LYS A 25 13.79 -3.82 -13.34
N ARG A 26 12.65 -3.68 -14.00
CA ARG A 26 12.08 -2.38 -14.44
C ARG A 26 11.00 -1.85 -13.50
N ASP A 27 10.49 -2.68 -12.61
CA ASP A 27 9.46 -2.31 -11.64
C ASP A 27 10.10 -1.44 -10.55
N LYS A 28 9.93 -0.12 -10.60
CA LYS A 28 10.65 0.78 -9.68
C LYS A 28 10.00 0.87 -8.30
N GLU A 29 8.68 0.77 -8.20
CA GLU A 29 7.95 1.06 -6.93
C GLU A 29 6.67 0.24 -6.72
N TYR A 30 6.23 -0.54 -7.71
CA TYR A 30 4.90 -1.17 -7.68
C TYR A 30 4.84 -2.43 -6.84
N HIS A 31 5.98 -3.06 -6.57
CA HIS A 31 6.10 -4.21 -5.67
C HIS A 31 5.56 -3.93 -4.24
N PHE A 32 5.65 -2.69 -3.74
CA PHE A 32 5.04 -2.34 -2.45
C PHE A 32 3.52 -2.34 -2.52
N GLN A 33 2.95 -1.70 -3.55
CA GLN A 33 1.51 -1.70 -3.78
C GLN A 33 0.99 -3.11 -4.05
N ASP A 34 1.73 -3.96 -4.76
CA ASP A 34 1.34 -5.35 -5.03
C ASP A 34 1.31 -6.20 -3.78
N TRP A 35 2.32 -6.03 -2.92
CA TRP A 35 2.35 -6.69 -1.64
C TRP A 35 1.17 -6.26 -0.76
N PHE A 36 0.85 -4.97 -0.72
CA PHE A 36 -0.28 -4.43 0.03
C PHE A 36 -1.63 -4.89 -0.54
N ASN A 37 -1.80 -4.88 -1.87
CA ASN A 37 -2.98 -5.42 -2.53
C ASN A 37 -3.24 -6.88 -2.11
N ALA A 38 -2.19 -7.71 -2.09
CA ALA A 38 -2.31 -9.08 -1.62
C ALA A 38 -2.74 -9.18 -0.15
N ARG A 39 -2.42 -8.19 0.71
CA ARG A 39 -2.92 -8.16 2.10
C ARG A 39 -4.40 -7.83 2.15
N LEU A 40 -4.86 -6.86 1.35
CA LEU A 40 -6.28 -6.51 1.27
C LEU A 40 -7.12 -7.66 0.71
N THR A 41 -6.68 -8.26 -0.40
CA THR A 41 -7.36 -9.43 -0.99
C THR A 41 -7.44 -10.60 -0.02
N ASN A 42 -6.36 -10.90 0.71
CA ASN A 42 -6.38 -11.97 1.71
C ASN A 42 -7.32 -11.64 2.88
N LEU A 43 -7.29 -10.40 3.39
CA LEU A 43 -8.17 -9.96 4.47
C LEU A 43 -9.65 -10.04 4.06
N GLN A 44 -9.95 -9.73 2.79
CA GLN A 44 -11.30 -9.79 2.21
C GLN A 44 -11.91 -11.21 2.29
N THR A 45 -11.08 -12.26 2.37
CA THR A 45 -11.56 -13.65 2.55
C THR A 45 -12.10 -13.92 3.96
N THR A 46 -11.73 -13.09 4.94
CA THR A 46 -12.10 -13.25 6.36
C THR A 46 -13.05 -12.16 6.83
N ILE A 47 -12.89 -10.93 6.32
CA ILE A 47 -13.69 -9.75 6.66
C ILE A 47 -14.30 -9.21 5.36
N PRO A 48 -15.64 -9.07 5.27
CA PRO A 48 -16.27 -8.52 4.07
C PRO A 48 -16.08 -6.99 4.00
N PHE A 49 -15.31 -6.54 3.02
CA PHE A 49 -15.20 -5.14 2.60
C PHE A 49 -14.85 -5.08 1.12
N ASN A 50 -14.99 -3.93 0.46
CA ASN A 50 -14.56 -3.74 -0.92
C ASN A 50 -13.53 -2.62 -0.97
N PHE A 51 -12.59 -2.74 -1.90
CA PHE A 51 -11.59 -1.72 -2.14
C PHE A 51 -11.33 -1.57 -3.63
N GLU A 52 -10.83 -0.40 -4.03
CA GLU A 52 -10.45 -0.08 -5.39
C GLU A 52 -8.98 0.33 -5.44
N GLN A 53 -8.30 -0.04 -6.53
CA GLN A 53 -6.96 0.44 -6.88
C GLN A 53 -7.10 1.26 -8.18
N PRO A 54 -7.33 2.59 -8.11
CA PRO A 54 -7.70 3.40 -9.27
C PRO A 54 -6.60 3.53 -10.34
N GLY A 55 -5.35 3.22 -9.98
CA GLY A 55 -4.24 3.11 -10.93
C GLY A 55 -2.91 3.47 -10.28
N ARG A 56 -1.81 3.06 -10.92
CA ARG A 56 -0.43 3.19 -10.40
C ARG A 56 0.07 4.62 -10.17
N ASN A 57 -0.60 5.62 -10.72
CA ASN A 57 -0.29 7.05 -10.60
C ASN A 57 -1.50 7.86 -10.12
N THR A 58 -2.39 7.26 -9.34
CA THR A 58 -3.60 7.91 -8.85
C THR A 58 -3.64 7.91 -7.33
N TYR A 59 -3.88 9.08 -6.74
CA TYR A 59 -4.05 9.21 -5.30
C TYR A 59 -5.52 8.99 -4.87
N PRO A 60 -5.76 8.34 -3.72
CA PRO A 60 -4.83 7.43 -3.04
C PRO A 60 -4.64 6.12 -3.83
N ASP A 61 -3.53 5.43 -3.59
CA ASP A 61 -3.24 4.12 -4.20
C ASP A 61 -4.38 3.10 -4.01
N PHE A 62 -5.02 3.10 -2.84
CA PHE A 62 -6.17 2.24 -2.53
C PHE A 62 -7.28 3.04 -1.84
N ARG A 63 -8.53 2.72 -2.16
CA ARG A 63 -9.74 3.30 -1.54
C ARG A 63 -10.61 2.20 -0.99
N ILE A 64 -11.10 2.32 0.24
CA ILE A 64 -12.18 1.46 0.75
C ILE A 64 -13.50 2.02 0.22
N ILE A 65 -14.39 1.17 -0.31
CA ILE A 65 -15.65 1.66 -0.91
C ILE A 65 -16.65 2.07 0.17
N GLN A 66 -16.73 1.31 1.26
CA GLN A 66 -17.72 1.51 2.32
C GLN A 66 -17.36 2.64 3.29
N ASN A 67 -16.09 3.05 3.35
CA ASN A 67 -15.58 4.05 4.28
C ASN A 67 -14.75 5.08 3.51
N PRO A 68 -14.72 6.37 3.92
CA PRO A 68 -13.85 7.38 3.30
C PRO A 68 -12.37 7.21 3.72
N GLU A 69 -11.86 5.99 3.62
CA GLU A 69 -10.48 5.61 3.95
C GLU A 69 -9.68 5.41 2.67
N GLY A 70 -8.55 6.11 2.57
CA GLY A 70 -7.57 5.97 1.50
C GLY A 70 -6.22 5.52 2.05
N TYR A 71 -5.56 4.60 1.37
CA TYR A 71 -4.22 4.16 1.71
C TYR A 71 -3.26 4.55 0.59
N GLU A 72 -2.19 5.23 0.96
CA GLU A 72 -1.08 5.60 0.08
C GLU A 72 0.14 4.77 0.48
N ILE A 73 0.74 4.06 -0.46
CA ILE A 73 1.83 3.13 -0.18
C ILE A 73 3.16 3.77 -0.54
N LYS A 74 4.04 3.85 0.46
CA LYS A 74 5.41 4.35 0.29
C LYS A 74 6.41 3.33 0.80
N GLY A 75 7.34 2.94 -0.07
CA GLY A 75 8.51 2.17 0.31
C GLY A 75 9.60 3.08 0.89
N LEU A 76 10.07 2.77 2.09
CA LEU A 76 11.24 3.40 2.69
C LEU A 76 12.37 2.37 2.74
N GLU A 77 13.52 2.71 2.15
CA GLU A 77 14.74 1.92 2.30
C GLU A 77 15.38 2.26 3.65
N TYR A 78 15.78 1.26 4.43
CA TYR A 78 16.54 1.43 5.68
C TYR A 78 18.04 1.24 5.42
N PRO A 79 18.97 2.07 5.98
CA PRO A 79 18.79 3.02 7.09
C PRO A 79 18.25 4.40 6.72
N GLY A 80 17.86 4.62 5.47
CA GLY A 80 17.21 5.85 5.04
C GLY A 80 17.33 6.06 3.54
N ARG A 81 16.26 6.57 2.93
CA ARG A 81 16.18 6.94 1.52
C ARG A 81 16.69 8.38 1.35
N TYR A 82 17.80 8.62 0.65
CA TYR A 82 18.16 9.97 0.17
C TYR A 82 18.88 9.92 -1.19
N LYS A 83 18.16 10.32 -2.26
CA LYS A 83 18.65 11.33 -3.21
C LYS A 83 17.56 11.93 -4.10
N ASP A 84 16.49 11.19 -4.44
CA ASP A 84 15.46 11.65 -5.39
C ASP A 84 14.03 11.48 -4.85
N TYR A 85 13.75 11.99 -3.64
CA TYR A 85 12.39 12.01 -3.10
C TYR A 85 11.49 12.91 -3.96
N ASP A 86 10.63 12.30 -4.77
CA ASP A 86 9.61 12.96 -5.56
C ASP A 86 8.23 12.69 -4.95
N SER A 87 7.74 13.62 -4.14
CA SER A 87 6.35 13.67 -3.71
C SER A 87 5.46 14.14 -4.85
N ASN A 88 5.39 13.38 -5.93
CA ASN A 88 4.40 13.61 -6.97
C ASN A 88 3.05 12.98 -6.61
N SER A 89 2.56 13.29 -5.41
CA SER A 89 1.13 13.52 -5.25
C SER A 89 0.87 14.89 -5.88
N GLN A 90 0.11 14.94 -6.99
CA GLN A 90 -0.44 16.17 -7.60
C GLN A 90 -1.47 16.88 -6.68
N VAL A 91 -1.28 16.79 -5.37
CA VAL A 91 -2.14 17.35 -4.35
C VAL A 91 -1.31 18.36 -3.57
N GLN A 92 -1.72 19.61 -3.68
CA GLN A 92 -1.20 20.72 -2.88
C GLN A 92 -1.42 20.39 -1.40
N LEU A 93 -0.36 20.02 -0.69
CA LEU A 93 -0.40 19.95 0.77
C LEU A 93 -0.39 21.40 1.29
N LEU A 94 -1.55 21.87 1.77
CA LEU A 94 -1.58 23.02 2.67
C LEU A 94 -0.98 22.54 4.00
N ILE A 95 0.19 23.07 4.33
CA ILE A 95 0.77 23.04 5.68
C ILE A 95 -0.05 23.90 6.64
#